data_AF-A0A0G1UUZ7-F1
#
_entry.id   AF-A0A0G1UUZ7-F1
#
_cell.length_a   1.000
_cell.length_b   1.000
_cell.length_c   1.000
_cell.angle_alpha   90.00
_cell.angle_beta   90.00
_cell.angle_gamma   90.00
#
_symmetry.space_group_name_H-M   'P 1'
#
loop_
_entity.id
_entity.type
_entity.pdbx_description
1 polymer ?
#
loop_
_entity_poly.entity_id
_entity_poly.type
_entity_poly.pdbx_seq_one_letter_code
_entity_poly.pdbx_strand_id
1 'polypeptide(L)'
;MVIIFDGRTFADKVSESIGIKVRGLKLVSIFDPDNPGSVAYTKIKEKKAGELGVDFEKIQKTNDKELIKNKIHDLNADKDVNGIIVQMPLGFGDEDMEIAGIISPKKDVDGLNPYSGVMPATVRAVTEILNSINEAPDSRQKLCVLGNLGMVGRRMQEELENTGKYDVEGMDKEDFDPEKIREADIVISATGQAGLIKPEMVKAGVIAIDVGFPVGDFDPAIAQKAAFFTPVPGGVGPVTVAMLFANLAELISKRIKN
;
A
#
# COMPACT_ATOMS: atom_id res chain seq x y z
N MET A 1 -3.31 11.64 25.13
CA MET A 1 -2.36 12.33 24.23
C MET A 1 -2.32 11.54 22.94
N VAL A 2 -2.56 12.16 21.79
CA VAL A 2 -2.52 11.46 20.49
C VAL A 2 -1.08 11.13 20.09
N ILE A 3 -0.86 9.96 19.51
CA ILE A 3 0.38 9.62 18.80
C ILE A 3 0.17 9.95 17.32
N ILE A 4 0.90 10.95 16.81
CA ILE A 4 0.98 11.21 15.37
C ILE A 4 2.08 10.33 14.80
N PHE A 5 1.72 9.40 13.91
CA PHE A 5 2.66 8.45 13.37
C PHE A 5 3.62 9.10 12.37
N ASP A 6 4.92 8.89 12.56
CA ASP A 6 5.95 9.28 11.60
C ASP A 6 6.34 8.07 10.72
N GLY A 7 5.63 7.94 9.60
CA GLY A 7 5.88 6.88 8.64
C GLY A 7 7.20 7.00 7.89
N ARG A 8 7.81 8.19 7.84
CA ARG A 8 9.13 8.35 7.20
C ARG A 8 10.21 7.73 8.08
N THR A 9 10.22 8.08 9.36
CA THR A 9 11.14 7.47 10.33
C THR A 9 10.94 5.95 10.42
N PHE A 10 9.69 5.48 10.35
CA PHE A 10 9.42 4.04 10.32
C PHE A 10 9.95 3.38 9.04
N ALA A 11 9.70 3.98 7.87
CA ALA A 11 10.17 3.49 6.58
C ALA A 11 11.71 3.45 6.47
N ASP A 12 12.42 4.39 7.09
CA ASP A 12 13.88 4.41 7.09
C ASP A 12 14.45 3.24 7.91
N LYS A 13 13.88 2.93 9.09
CA LYS A 13 14.26 1.74 9.87
C LYS A 13 14.07 0.44 9.09
N VAL A 14 12.95 0.32 8.36
CA VAL A 14 12.70 -0.82 7.47
C VAL A 14 13.78 -0.88 6.39
N SER A 15 14.06 0.26 5.74
CA SER A 15 15.00 0.40 4.63
C SER A 15 16.41 -0.07 5.00
N GLU A 16 16.88 0.23 6.22
CA GLU A 16 18.18 -0.21 6.74
C GLU A 16 18.31 -1.73 6.75
N SER A 17 17.24 -2.46 7.10
CA SER A 17 17.25 -3.92 7.20
C SER A 17 17.23 -4.65 5.84
N ILE A 18 16.83 -3.95 4.77
CA ILE A 18 16.66 -4.53 3.42
C ILE A 18 17.70 -4.04 2.41
N GLY A 19 18.38 -2.92 2.63
CA GLY A 19 19.24 -2.29 1.62
C GLY A 19 20.29 -3.21 1.01
N ILE A 20 20.99 -4.01 1.83
CA ILE A 20 21.99 -4.97 1.34
C ILE A 20 21.35 -6.05 0.44
N LYS A 21 20.11 -6.45 0.72
CA LYS A 21 19.42 -7.54 0.02
C LYS A 21 18.94 -7.13 -1.37
N VAL A 22 18.73 -5.84 -1.60
CA VAL A 22 18.18 -5.31 -2.86
C VAL A 22 19.21 -4.58 -3.72
N ARG A 23 20.40 -4.29 -3.18
CA ARG A 23 21.44 -3.56 -3.89
C ARG A 23 21.85 -4.27 -5.19
N GLY A 24 21.90 -3.52 -6.28
CA GLY A 24 22.25 -4.01 -7.61
C GLY A 24 21.11 -4.73 -8.34
N LEU A 25 19.93 -4.87 -7.73
CA LEU A 25 18.74 -5.36 -8.42
C LEU A 25 18.14 -4.27 -9.31
N LYS A 26 17.38 -4.69 -10.32
CA LYS A 26 16.64 -3.81 -11.23
C LYS A 26 15.13 -3.86 -11.00
N LEU A 27 14.52 -2.70 -10.85
CA LEU A 27 13.08 -2.50 -10.70
C LEU A 27 12.58 -1.59 -11.82
N VAL A 28 11.55 -2.04 -12.55
CA VAL A 28 10.96 -1.28 -13.66
C VAL A 28 9.55 -0.82 -13.29
N SER A 29 9.27 0.48 -13.47
CA SER A 29 7.97 1.07 -13.20
C SER A 29 7.36 1.66 -14.46
N ILE A 30 6.19 1.14 -14.85
CA ILE A 30 5.36 1.71 -15.92
C ILE A 30 4.37 2.68 -15.26
N PHE A 31 4.31 3.93 -15.74
CA PHE A 31 3.49 4.96 -15.11
C PHE A 31 2.81 5.88 -16.12
N ASP A 32 1.76 6.57 -15.67
CA ASP A 32 1.07 7.60 -16.44
C ASP A 32 1.75 8.96 -16.23
N PRO A 33 2.38 9.57 -17.26
CA PRO A 33 3.00 10.88 -17.13
C PRO A 33 1.98 12.03 -16.98
N ASP A 34 0.73 11.82 -17.40
CA ASP A 34 -0.34 12.83 -17.34
C ASP A 34 -1.08 12.80 -16.00
N ASN A 35 -0.85 11.78 -15.17
CA ASN A 35 -1.42 11.68 -13.82
C ASN A 35 -0.44 12.20 -12.74
N PRO A 36 -0.71 13.33 -12.07
CA PRO A 36 0.21 13.90 -11.08
C PRO A 36 0.53 12.98 -9.91
N GLY A 37 -0.44 12.15 -9.48
CA GLY A 37 -0.24 11.17 -8.40
C GLY A 37 0.68 10.03 -8.81
N SER A 38 0.49 9.49 -10.02
CA SER A 38 1.34 8.46 -10.63
C SER A 38 2.79 8.96 -10.77
N VAL A 39 2.96 10.20 -11.24
CA VAL A 39 4.28 10.86 -11.34
C VAL A 39 4.91 11.05 -9.96
N ALA A 40 4.16 11.54 -8.97
CA ALA A 40 4.67 11.79 -7.63
C ALA A 40 5.16 10.50 -6.95
N TYR A 41 4.36 9.43 -6.97
CA TYR A 41 4.77 8.15 -6.39
C TYR A 41 5.94 7.51 -7.13
N THR A 42 5.97 7.59 -8.47
CA THR A 42 7.10 7.09 -9.25
C THR A 42 8.41 7.80 -8.86
N LYS A 43 8.39 9.12 -8.65
CA LYS A 43 9.55 9.88 -8.16
C LYS A 43 9.98 9.48 -6.75
N ILE A 44 9.04 9.22 -5.85
CA ILE A 44 9.33 8.77 -4.48
C ILE A 44 10.00 7.38 -4.53
N LYS A 45 9.48 6.46 -5.34
CA LYS A 45 10.05 5.12 -5.55
C LYS A 45 11.45 5.19 -6.17
N GLU A 46 11.65 6.03 -7.17
CA GLU A 46 12.96 6.28 -7.79
C GLU A 46 13.98 6.80 -6.76
N LYS A 47 13.59 7.78 -5.93
CA LYS A 47 14.47 8.29 -4.88
C LYS A 47 14.88 7.19 -3.89
N LYS A 48 13.91 6.41 -3.39
CA LYS A 48 14.19 5.32 -2.45
C LYS A 48 15.02 4.19 -3.10
N ALA A 49 14.78 3.89 -4.38
CA ALA A 49 15.62 2.95 -5.13
C ALA A 49 17.08 3.41 -5.15
N GLY A 50 17.34 4.69 -5.44
CA GLY A 50 18.69 5.26 -5.41
C GLY A 50 19.36 5.17 -4.03
N GLU A 51 18.61 5.43 -2.96
CA GLU A 51 19.09 5.27 -1.57
C GLU A 51 19.49 3.82 -1.25
N LEU A 52 18.76 2.85 -1.79
CA LEU A 52 19.00 1.41 -1.58
C LEU A 52 19.99 0.79 -2.60
N GLY A 53 20.43 1.56 -3.59
CA GLY A 53 21.29 1.09 -4.68
C GLY A 53 20.59 0.11 -5.63
N VAL A 54 19.28 0.27 -5.82
CA VAL A 54 18.46 -0.45 -6.81
C VAL A 54 18.45 0.35 -8.11
N ASP A 55 18.70 -0.30 -9.24
CA ASP A 55 18.54 0.30 -10.57
C ASP A 55 17.04 0.46 -10.87
N PHE A 56 16.60 1.69 -11.07
CA PHE A 56 15.18 2.02 -11.24
C PHE A 56 14.91 2.58 -12.64
N GLU A 57 14.24 1.78 -13.46
CA GLU A 57 13.84 2.18 -14.81
C GLU A 57 12.40 2.68 -14.81
N LYS A 58 12.17 3.84 -15.43
CA LYS A 58 10.83 4.41 -15.62
C LYS A 58 10.41 4.29 -17.07
N ILE A 59 9.24 3.73 -17.31
CA ILE A 59 8.61 3.63 -18.62
C ILE A 59 7.31 4.43 -18.59
N GLN A 60 7.20 5.43 -19.45
CA GLN A 60 5.93 6.13 -19.63
C GLN A 60 4.96 5.23 -20.39
N LYS A 61 3.69 5.21 -19.96
CA LYS A 61 2.66 4.50 -20.70
C LYS A 61 2.52 5.04 -22.13
N THR A 62 2.12 4.17 -23.05
CA THR A 62 1.55 4.58 -24.34
C THR A 62 0.04 4.72 -24.22
N ASN A 63 -0.63 5.25 -25.24
CA ASN A 63 -2.10 5.19 -25.30
C ASN A 63 -2.63 3.85 -25.85
N ASP A 64 -1.75 3.04 -26.42
CA ASP A 64 -2.06 1.67 -26.85
C ASP A 64 -1.81 0.69 -25.71
N LYS A 65 -2.86 0.00 -25.26
CA LYS A 65 -2.81 -0.98 -24.17
C LYS A 65 -2.01 -2.20 -24.57
N GLU A 66 -2.14 -2.68 -25.80
CA GLU A 66 -1.47 -3.90 -26.26
C GLU A 66 0.05 -3.70 -26.31
N LEU A 67 0.52 -2.50 -26.65
CA LEU A 67 1.95 -2.16 -26.54
C LEU A 67 2.45 -2.24 -25.08
N ILE A 68 1.64 -1.82 -24.10
CA ILE A 68 1.99 -1.93 -22.68
C ILE A 68 1.99 -3.39 -22.24
N LYS A 69 0.97 -4.17 -22.61
CA LYS A 69 0.89 -5.61 -22.30
C LYS A 69 2.11 -6.35 -22.87
N ASN A 70 2.44 -6.11 -24.13
CA ASN A 70 3.63 -6.67 -24.78
C ASN A 70 4.92 -6.26 -24.06
N LYS A 71 5.04 -4.99 -23.67
CA LYS A 71 6.20 -4.53 -22.90
C LYS A 71 6.31 -5.25 -21.54
N ILE A 72 5.20 -5.49 -20.85
CA ILE A 72 5.20 -6.27 -19.59
C ILE A 72 5.62 -7.72 -19.86
N HIS A 73 5.20 -8.33 -20.97
CA HIS A 73 5.67 -9.66 -21.37
C HIS A 73 7.19 -9.70 -21.62
N ASP A 74 7.75 -8.71 -22.29
CA ASP A 74 9.20 -8.60 -22.49
C ASP A 74 9.94 -8.47 -21.15
N LEU A 75 9.45 -7.59 -20.27
CA LEU A 75 10.02 -7.40 -18.92
C LEU A 75 9.89 -8.66 -18.05
N ASN A 76 8.83 -9.43 -18.23
CA ASN A 76 8.65 -10.72 -17.56
C ASN A 76 9.70 -11.74 -18.02
N ALA A 77 10.06 -11.76 -19.30
CA ALA A 77 11.07 -12.65 -19.86
C ALA A 77 12.53 -12.22 -19.56
N ASP A 78 12.76 -10.92 -19.34
CA ASP A 78 14.09 -10.36 -19.09
C ASP A 78 14.68 -10.82 -17.75
N LYS A 79 15.81 -11.54 -17.77
CA LYS A 79 16.46 -12.07 -16.56
C LYS A 79 17.13 -10.99 -15.71
N ASP A 80 17.45 -9.85 -16.30
CA ASP A 80 18.08 -8.73 -15.62
C ASP A 80 17.05 -7.89 -14.85
N VAL A 81 15.75 -8.00 -15.18
CA VAL A 81 14.65 -7.35 -14.45
C VAL A 81 14.24 -8.19 -13.25
N ASN A 82 14.34 -7.60 -12.05
CA ASN A 82 14.04 -8.29 -10.80
C ASN A 82 12.65 -7.96 -10.26
N GLY A 83 12.10 -6.78 -10.53
CA GLY A 83 10.74 -6.41 -10.16
C GLY A 83 10.08 -5.52 -11.20
N ILE A 84 8.75 -5.58 -11.26
CA ILE A 84 7.93 -4.77 -12.16
C ILE A 84 6.80 -4.14 -11.36
N ILE A 85 6.47 -2.89 -11.69
CA ILE A 85 5.35 -2.13 -11.14
C ILE A 85 4.57 -1.54 -12.31
N VAL A 86 3.24 -1.66 -12.25
CA VAL A 86 2.33 -0.76 -12.97
C VAL A 86 1.81 0.24 -11.96
N GLN A 87 2.26 1.49 -12.06
CA GLN A 87 1.90 2.53 -11.11
C GLN A 87 0.46 3.00 -11.38
N MET A 88 -0.39 2.83 -10.36
CA MET A 88 -1.79 3.21 -10.45
C MET A 88 -2.06 4.68 -10.07
N PRO A 89 -3.07 5.31 -10.66
CA PRO A 89 -3.78 4.84 -11.86
C PRO A 89 -2.85 4.93 -13.10
N LEU A 90 -3.08 4.03 -14.07
CA LEU A 90 -2.41 4.02 -15.37
C LEU A 90 -3.26 4.72 -16.45
N GLY A 91 -4.54 5.01 -16.17
CA GLY A 91 -5.36 5.87 -17.02
C GLY A 91 -6.19 5.14 -18.07
N PHE A 92 -6.40 3.83 -17.90
CA PHE A 92 -7.31 3.02 -18.71
C PHE A 92 -8.58 2.60 -17.97
N GLY A 93 -8.85 3.19 -16.80
CA GLY A 93 -10.03 2.88 -15.99
C GLY A 93 -9.93 1.48 -15.39
N ASP A 94 -10.99 0.69 -15.53
CA ASP A 94 -11.09 -0.64 -14.92
C ASP A 94 -10.06 -1.65 -15.46
N GLU A 95 -9.50 -1.39 -16.65
CA GLU A 95 -8.51 -2.25 -17.29
C GLU A 95 -7.08 -2.08 -16.72
N ASP A 96 -6.82 -1.05 -15.92
CA ASP A 96 -5.54 -0.86 -15.25
C ASP A 96 -5.13 -2.13 -14.47
N MET A 97 -6.12 -2.77 -13.82
CA MET A 97 -5.93 -3.99 -13.06
C MET A 97 -5.61 -5.22 -13.92
N GLU A 98 -6.24 -5.33 -15.08
CA GLU A 98 -5.91 -6.39 -16.04
C GLU A 98 -4.44 -6.26 -16.47
N ILE A 99 -4.00 -5.04 -16.78
CA ILE A 99 -2.63 -4.76 -17.20
C ILE A 99 -1.63 -5.11 -16.09
N ALA A 100 -1.88 -4.70 -14.84
CA ALA A 100 -1.04 -5.08 -13.71
C ALA A 100 -1.02 -6.60 -13.46
N GLY A 101 -2.15 -7.29 -13.69
CA GLY A 101 -2.27 -8.74 -13.54
C GLY A 101 -1.39 -9.56 -14.49
N ILE A 102 -0.88 -8.96 -15.58
CA ILE A 102 0.05 -9.61 -16.52
C ILE A 102 1.45 -9.77 -15.92
N ILE A 103 1.80 -8.94 -14.93
CA ILE A 103 3.10 -9.05 -14.25
C ILE A 103 3.23 -10.46 -13.66
N SER A 104 4.36 -11.11 -13.94
CA SER A 104 4.65 -12.43 -13.40
C SER A 104 4.59 -12.37 -11.87
N PRO A 105 3.90 -13.32 -11.20
CA PRO A 105 3.85 -13.36 -9.73
C PRO A 105 5.23 -13.40 -9.06
N LYS A 106 6.25 -13.86 -9.78
CA LYS A 106 7.62 -13.86 -9.30
C LYS A 106 8.21 -12.46 -9.23
N LYS A 107 7.78 -11.52 -10.10
CA LYS A 107 8.31 -10.16 -10.30
C LYS A 107 7.35 -9.04 -9.83
N ASP A 108 6.13 -9.37 -9.43
CA ASP A 108 5.15 -8.42 -8.92
C ASP A 108 5.51 -7.98 -7.49
N VAL A 109 6.28 -6.90 -7.38
CA VAL A 109 6.72 -6.36 -6.08
C VAL A 109 5.61 -5.62 -5.33
N ASP A 110 4.56 -5.20 -6.03
CA ASP A 110 3.43 -4.48 -5.44
C ASP A 110 2.39 -5.46 -4.85
N GLY A 111 2.47 -6.74 -5.23
CA GLY A 111 1.69 -7.85 -4.68
C GLY A 111 0.21 -7.80 -5.08
N LEU A 112 -0.11 -7.11 -6.17
CA LEU A 112 -1.49 -6.92 -6.63
C LEU A 112 -2.03 -8.15 -7.38
N ASN A 113 -1.15 -8.95 -7.98
CA ASN A 113 -1.53 -10.22 -8.58
C ASN A 113 -1.94 -11.22 -7.48
N PRO A 114 -3.13 -11.85 -7.55
CA PRO A 114 -3.58 -12.84 -6.55
C PRO A 114 -2.62 -14.01 -6.31
N TYR A 115 -1.79 -14.34 -7.30
CA TYR A 115 -0.82 -15.43 -7.20
C TYR A 115 0.56 -14.96 -6.72
N SER A 116 0.74 -13.67 -6.42
CA SER A 116 1.99 -13.14 -5.90
C SER A 116 2.35 -13.81 -4.60
N GLY A 117 3.60 -14.24 -4.50
CA GLY A 117 4.12 -14.86 -3.27
C GLY A 117 4.36 -13.88 -2.14
N VAL A 118 3.90 -12.63 -2.26
CA VAL A 118 4.10 -11.55 -1.27
C VAL A 118 2.79 -10.82 -1.05
N MET A 119 2.61 -10.30 0.16
CA MET A 119 1.48 -9.47 0.53
C MET A 119 1.52 -8.13 -0.26
N PRO A 120 0.36 -7.57 -0.67
CA PRO A 120 0.34 -6.25 -1.30
C PRO A 120 1.08 -5.22 -0.45
N ALA A 121 1.91 -4.38 -1.08
CA ALA A 121 2.83 -3.50 -0.35
C ALA A 121 2.11 -2.57 0.65
N THR A 122 0.92 -2.06 0.27
CA THR A 122 0.10 -1.22 1.14
C THR A 122 -0.53 -2.00 2.29
N VAL A 123 -1.01 -3.22 2.04
CA VAL A 123 -1.56 -4.08 3.10
C VAL A 123 -0.46 -4.43 4.10
N ARG A 124 0.73 -4.79 3.61
CA ARG A 124 1.92 -5.04 4.42
C ARG A 124 2.29 -3.82 5.26
N ALA A 125 2.25 -2.62 4.67
CA ALA A 125 2.55 -1.38 5.39
C ALA A 125 1.58 -1.16 6.56
N VAL A 126 0.29 -1.33 6.34
CA VAL A 126 -0.73 -1.20 7.38
C VAL A 126 -0.55 -2.27 8.48
N THR A 127 -0.27 -3.51 8.10
CA THR A 127 -0.01 -4.60 9.06
C THR A 127 1.22 -4.29 9.94
N GLU A 128 2.31 -3.80 9.35
CA GLU A 128 3.51 -3.40 10.11
C GLU A 128 3.25 -2.19 11.02
N ILE A 129 2.45 -1.22 10.58
CA ILE A 129 2.02 -0.09 11.40
C ILE A 129 1.21 -0.59 12.59
N LEU A 130 0.23 -1.47 12.38
CA LEU A 130 -0.57 -2.06 13.46
C LEU A 130 0.30 -2.84 14.46
N ASN A 131 1.21 -3.68 13.97
CA ASN A 131 2.13 -4.43 14.83
C ASN A 131 3.04 -3.49 15.65
N SER A 132 3.40 -2.32 15.12
CA SER A 132 4.19 -1.32 15.85
C SER A 132 3.42 -0.63 17.00
N ILE A 133 2.08 -0.65 16.94
CA ILE A 133 1.21 -0.15 18.01
C ILE A 133 1.02 -1.25 19.05
N ASN A 134 0.60 -2.44 18.59
CA ASN A 134 0.39 -3.59 19.45
C ASN A 134 0.41 -4.89 18.64
N GLU A 135 1.47 -5.69 18.80
CA GLU A 135 1.60 -6.98 18.11
C GLU A 135 0.63 -8.05 18.63
N ALA A 136 0.20 -7.98 19.89
CA ALA A 136 -0.67 -8.97 20.54
C ALA A 136 -1.69 -8.30 21.46
N PRO A 137 -2.85 -7.84 20.93
CA PRO A 137 -3.87 -7.22 21.76
C PRO A 137 -4.48 -8.20 22.75
N ASP A 138 -4.67 -7.75 24.00
CA ASP A 138 -5.23 -8.55 25.11
C ASP A 138 -6.68 -8.99 24.86
N SER A 139 -7.37 -8.31 23.96
CA SER A 139 -8.73 -8.63 23.52
C SER A 139 -8.90 -8.33 22.04
N ARG A 140 -9.80 -9.07 21.37
CA ARG A 140 -10.12 -8.88 19.96
C ARG A 140 -10.78 -7.51 19.75
N GLN A 141 -10.02 -6.55 19.22
CA GLN A 141 -10.47 -5.18 18.98
C GLN A 141 -11.39 -5.11 17.76
N LYS A 142 -12.42 -4.26 17.80
CA LYS A 142 -13.27 -3.96 16.64
C LYS A 142 -12.48 -3.13 15.63
N LEU A 143 -12.36 -3.62 14.40
CA LEU A 143 -11.61 -2.98 13.33
C LEU A 143 -12.52 -2.76 12.12
N CYS A 144 -12.60 -1.53 11.65
CA CYS A 144 -13.35 -1.19 10.44
C CYS A 144 -12.39 -0.91 9.27
N VAL A 145 -12.61 -1.55 8.12
CA VAL A 145 -11.92 -1.27 6.85
C VAL A 145 -12.88 -0.58 5.88
N LEU A 146 -12.65 0.69 5.58
CA LEU A 146 -13.45 1.47 4.64
C LEU A 146 -12.85 1.41 3.23
N GLY A 147 -13.69 1.19 2.22
CA GLY A 147 -13.27 0.94 0.83
C GLY A 147 -12.93 -0.54 0.58
N ASN A 148 -13.60 -1.46 1.28
CA ASN A 148 -13.28 -2.89 1.26
C ASN A 148 -13.65 -3.61 -0.04
N LEU A 149 -14.44 -3.02 -0.94
CA LEU A 149 -14.67 -3.59 -2.26
C LEU A 149 -13.51 -3.29 -3.23
N GLY A 150 -12.73 -2.24 -2.94
CA GLY A 150 -11.51 -1.90 -3.66
C GLY A 150 -10.39 -2.91 -3.47
N MET A 151 -9.38 -2.88 -4.36
CA MET A 151 -8.28 -3.85 -4.37
C MET A 151 -7.49 -3.87 -3.05
N VAL A 152 -7.14 -2.71 -2.52
CA VAL A 152 -6.35 -2.61 -1.29
C VAL A 152 -7.22 -2.97 -0.08
N GLY A 153 -8.42 -2.40 0.02
CA GLY A 153 -9.32 -2.64 1.15
C GLY A 153 -9.75 -4.09 1.28
N ARG A 154 -10.05 -4.78 0.16
CA ARG A 154 -10.42 -6.20 0.17
C ARG A 154 -9.31 -7.07 0.74
N ARG A 155 -8.09 -6.93 0.21
CA ARG A 155 -6.93 -7.70 0.66
C ARG A 155 -6.55 -7.35 2.10
N MET A 156 -6.76 -6.10 2.49
CA MET A 156 -6.55 -5.65 3.86
C MET A 156 -7.51 -6.31 4.83
N GLN A 157 -8.80 -6.35 4.50
CA GLN A 157 -9.80 -7.06 5.30
C GLN A 157 -9.44 -8.54 5.42
N GLU A 158 -9.21 -9.24 4.30
CA GLU A 158 -8.85 -10.66 4.28
C GLU A 158 -7.60 -10.95 5.15
N GLU A 159 -6.55 -10.14 5.01
CA GLU A 159 -5.32 -10.33 5.79
C GLU A 159 -5.57 -10.14 7.29
N LEU A 160 -6.28 -9.08 7.69
CA LEU A 160 -6.54 -8.76 9.08
C LEU A 160 -7.47 -9.79 9.74
N GLU A 161 -8.45 -10.32 9.01
CA GLU A 161 -9.30 -11.44 9.45
C GLU A 161 -8.46 -12.70 9.70
N ASN A 162 -7.56 -13.04 8.78
CA ASN A 162 -6.70 -14.22 8.86
C ASN A 162 -5.74 -14.19 10.07
N THR A 163 -5.41 -13.01 10.60
CA THR A 163 -4.61 -12.91 11.83
C THR A 163 -5.34 -13.46 13.06
N GLY A 164 -6.67 -13.49 13.04
CA GLY A 164 -7.51 -13.82 14.20
C GLY A 164 -7.51 -12.78 15.33
N LYS A 165 -6.69 -11.72 15.23
CA LYS A 165 -6.46 -10.70 16.27
C LYS A 165 -7.60 -9.67 16.37
N TYR A 166 -8.34 -9.45 15.28
CA TYR A 166 -9.30 -8.37 15.14
C TYR A 166 -10.69 -8.90 14.80
N ASP A 167 -11.72 -8.19 15.27
CA ASP A 167 -13.09 -8.34 14.80
C ASP A 167 -13.29 -7.36 13.64
N VAL A 168 -13.09 -7.86 12.41
CA VAL A 168 -13.00 -7.02 11.22
C VAL A 168 -14.36 -6.86 10.56
N GLU A 169 -14.75 -5.62 10.31
CA GLU A 169 -15.91 -5.27 9.50
C GLU A 169 -15.47 -4.39 8.34
N GLY A 170 -15.72 -4.85 7.11
CA GLY A 170 -15.51 -4.06 5.91
C GLY A 170 -16.75 -3.27 5.52
N MET A 171 -16.58 -2.04 5.04
CA MET A 171 -17.66 -1.21 4.47
C MET A 171 -17.18 -0.49 3.22
N ASP A 172 -18.11 -0.20 2.33
CA ASP A 172 -17.94 0.56 1.10
C ASP A 172 -19.13 1.52 0.89
N LYS A 173 -19.28 2.07 -0.31
CA LYS A 173 -20.28 3.09 -0.63
C LYS A 173 -21.72 2.65 -0.37
N GLU A 174 -22.04 1.37 -0.54
CA GLU A 174 -23.42 0.87 -0.46
C GLU A 174 -23.89 0.59 0.98
N ASP A 175 -22.95 0.32 1.89
CA ASP A 175 -23.20 -0.06 3.28
C ASP A 175 -22.45 0.84 4.29
N PHE A 176 -22.01 2.02 3.84
CA PHE A 176 -21.34 3.03 4.66
C PHE A 176 -22.24 3.45 5.84
N ASP A 177 -21.80 3.14 7.06
CA ASP A 177 -22.55 3.41 8.28
C ASP A 177 -21.69 4.11 9.35
N PRO A 178 -21.87 5.43 9.57
CA PRO A 178 -21.16 6.19 10.59
C PRO A 178 -21.32 5.66 12.03
N GLU A 179 -22.43 5.01 12.36
CA GLU A 179 -22.64 4.47 13.71
C GLU A 179 -21.68 3.31 13.98
N LYS A 180 -21.54 2.40 13.01
CA LYS A 180 -20.61 1.28 13.12
C LYS A 180 -19.15 1.74 13.11
N ILE A 181 -18.80 2.73 12.30
CA ILE A 181 -17.47 3.38 12.34
C ILE A 181 -17.18 3.91 13.74
N ARG A 182 -18.18 4.47 14.43
CA ARG A 182 -18.03 5.01 15.78
C ARG A 182 -17.78 3.93 16.82
N GLU A 183 -18.24 2.71 16.62
CA GLU A 183 -17.98 1.60 17.55
C GLU A 183 -16.55 1.04 17.45
N ALA A 184 -15.90 1.19 16.29
CA ALA A 184 -14.60 0.59 16.00
C ALA A 184 -13.48 1.17 16.87
N ASP A 185 -12.61 0.30 17.40
CA ASP A 185 -11.36 0.66 18.06
C ASP A 185 -10.31 1.15 17.06
N ILE A 186 -10.32 0.54 15.86
CA ILE A 186 -9.41 0.81 14.76
C ILE A 186 -10.25 1.12 13.52
N VAL A 187 -9.94 2.22 12.83
CA VAL A 187 -10.53 2.55 11.54
C VAL A 187 -9.41 2.71 10.53
N ILE A 188 -9.48 1.93 9.45
CA ILE A 188 -8.56 2.01 8.32
C ILE A 188 -9.36 2.44 7.10
N SER A 189 -8.95 3.51 6.42
CA SER A 189 -9.63 3.98 5.21
C SER A 189 -8.74 3.87 3.99
N ALA A 190 -9.26 3.22 2.95
CA ALA A 190 -8.68 3.10 1.61
C ALA A 190 -9.72 3.46 0.54
N THR A 191 -10.60 4.43 0.85
CA THR A 191 -11.71 4.86 -0.01
C THR A 191 -11.26 5.76 -1.16
N GLY A 192 -10.14 6.46 -1.00
CA GLY A 192 -9.66 7.46 -1.96
C GLY A 192 -10.54 8.71 -2.06
N GLN A 193 -11.41 8.94 -1.06
CA GLN A 193 -12.32 10.08 -0.99
C GLN A 193 -11.86 11.06 0.08
N ALA A 194 -11.23 12.14 -0.37
CA ALA A 194 -10.60 13.14 0.49
C ALA A 194 -11.56 13.68 1.56
N GLY A 195 -11.17 13.53 2.83
CA GLY A 195 -11.89 14.05 3.98
C GLY A 195 -13.30 13.47 4.18
N LEU A 196 -13.61 12.30 3.61
CA LEU A 196 -14.88 11.62 3.79
C LEU A 196 -15.14 11.31 5.28
N ILE A 197 -14.12 10.86 6.02
CA ILE A 197 -14.28 10.42 7.41
C ILE A 197 -14.15 11.64 8.31
N LYS A 198 -15.26 12.03 8.96
CA LYS A 198 -15.35 13.21 9.82
C LYS A 198 -15.08 12.90 11.29
N PRO A 199 -14.69 13.90 12.10
CA PRO A 199 -14.48 13.71 13.53
C PRO A 199 -15.64 12.97 14.18
N GLU A 200 -16.87 13.46 14.10
CA GLU A 200 -18.06 12.86 14.70
C GLU A 200 -18.33 11.38 14.34
N MET A 201 -17.73 10.83 13.28
CA MET A 201 -17.91 9.44 12.85
C MET A 201 -17.06 8.44 13.63
N VAL A 202 -16.00 8.86 14.33
CA VAL A 202 -15.11 7.95 15.09
C VAL A 202 -15.24 8.17 16.60
N LYS A 203 -14.93 7.18 17.44
CA LYS A 203 -14.89 7.39 18.91
C LYS A 203 -13.62 8.10 19.38
N ALA A 204 -13.66 8.58 20.63
CA ALA A 204 -12.45 9.02 21.32
C ALA A 204 -11.53 7.83 21.60
N GLY A 205 -10.23 8.01 21.43
CA GLY A 205 -9.23 6.95 21.58
C GLY A 205 -9.06 6.04 20.36
N VAL A 206 -9.70 6.33 19.23
CA VAL A 206 -9.58 5.53 18.01
C VAL A 206 -8.12 5.46 17.50
N ILE A 207 -7.75 4.32 16.90
CA ILE A 207 -6.58 4.19 16.04
C ILE A 207 -7.03 4.45 14.60
N ALA A 208 -6.59 5.56 14.02
CA ALA A 208 -6.96 6.00 12.67
C ALA A 208 -5.78 5.83 11.70
N ILE A 209 -5.95 4.96 10.70
CA ILE A 209 -4.96 4.67 9.66
C ILE A 209 -5.54 5.08 8.30
N ASP A 210 -4.89 6.03 7.65
CA ASP A 210 -5.33 6.67 6.42
C ASP A 210 -4.40 6.28 5.27
N VAL A 211 -4.97 5.49 4.34
CA VAL A 211 -4.31 5.02 3.12
C VAL A 211 -4.58 5.96 1.94
N GLY A 212 -5.47 6.95 2.12
CA GLY A 212 -5.86 7.92 1.10
C GLY A 212 -4.68 8.73 0.57
N PHE A 213 -4.70 9.02 -0.74
CA PHE A 213 -3.68 9.82 -1.42
C PHE A 213 -4.27 10.46 -2.70
N PRO A 214 -3.88 11.69 -3.10
CA PRO A 214 -2.86 12.58 -2.51
C PRO A 214 -3.30 13.36 -1.27
N VAL A 215 -4.61 13.37 -1.00
CA VAL A 215 -5.22 13.93 0.21
C VAL A 215 -5.81 12.77 1.00
N GLY A 216 -5.67 12.81 2.33
CA GLY A 216 -6.16 11.76 3.20
C GLY A 216 -7.69 11.64 3.17
N ASP A 217 -8.17 10.43 3.38
CA ASP A 217 -9.60 10.14 3.50
C ASP A 217 -10.17 10.68 4.83
N PHE A 218 -9.32 10.84 5.84
CA PHE A 218 -9.69 11.37 7.14
C PHE A 218 -9.61 12.90 7.18
N ASP A 219 -10.55 13.51 7.88
CA ASP A 219 -10.41 14.89 8.35
C ASP A 219 -9.25 14.96 9.37
N PRO A 220 -8.22 15.82 9.16
CA PRO A 220 -7.10 15.96 10.10
C PRO A 220 -7.51 16.31 11.53
N ALA A 221 -8.69 16.91 11.74
CA ALA A 221 -9.21 17.20 13.08
C ALA A 221 -9.45 15.94 13.94
N ILE A 222 -9.56 14.76 13.33
CA ILE A 222 -9.65 13.46 14.03
C ILE A 222 -8.45 13.25 14.96
N ALA A 223 -7.27 13.76 14.60
CA ALA A 223 -6.07 13.67 15.42
C ALA A 223 -6.27 14.22 16.84
N GLN A 224 -7.18 15.16 17.07
CA GLN A 224 -7.41 15.74 18.40
C GLN A 224 -8.04 14.75 19.40
N LYS A 225 -8.68 13.68 18.91
CA LYS A 225 -9.34 12.69 19.77
C LYS A 225 -8.86 11.25 19.57
N ALA A 226 -8.05 11.00 18.54
CA ALA A 226 -7.46 9.70 18.30
C ALA A 226 -6.42 9.35 19.39
N ALA A 227 -6.24 8.05 19.67
CA ALA A 227 -5.07 7.57 20.38
C ALA A 227 -3.85 7.50 19.44
N PHE A 228 -4.09 7.20 18.17
CA PHE A 228 -3.09 7.07 17.12
C PHE A 228 -3.65 7.57 15.79
N PHE A 229 -2.87 8.35 15.04
CA PHE A 229 -3.29 8.89 13.75
C PHE A 229 -2.13 8.87 12.74
N THR A 230 -2.36 8.31 11.55
CA THR A 230 -1.40 8.42 10.44
C THR A 230 -1.68 9.67 9.59
N PRO A 231 -0.75 10.62 9.48
CA PRO A 231 -0.95 11.81 8.66
C PRO A 231 -0.86 11.50 7.17
N VAL A 232 -1.60 12.25 6.36
CA VAL A 232 -1.42 12.26 4.90
C VAL A 232 -1.03 13.68 4.46
N PRO A 233 0.15 13.86 3.82
CA PRO A 233 1.18 12.86 3.55
C PRO A 233 2.06 12.55 4.78
N GLY A 234 2.79 11.42 4.74
CA GLY A 234 3.85 11.11 5.70
C GLY A 234 3.58 9.91 6.63
N GLY A 235 2.36 9.39 6.63
CA GLY A 235 1.95 8.20 7.37
C GLY A 235 2.16 6.90 6.57
N VAL A 236 1.09 6.34 6.00
CA VAL A 236 1.15 5.02 5.33
C VAL A 236 2.04 5.04 4.08
N GLY A 237 1.94 6.08 3.24
CA GLY A 237 2.62 6.15 1.93
C GLY A 237 4.14 5.86 1.96
N PRO A 238 4.95 6.52 2.81
CA PRO A 238 6.37 6.19 2.95
C PRO A 238 6.63 4.72 3.32
N VAL A 239 5.81 4.15 4.20
CA VAL A 239 5.91 2.75 4.63
C VAL A 239 5.57 1.81 3.48
N THR A 240 4.54 2.11 2.68
CA THR A 240 4.22 1.37 1.45
C THR A 240 5.41 1.28 0.51
N VAL A 241 6.12 2.39 0.29
CA VAL A 241 7.31 2.40 -0.58
C VAL A 241 8.41 1.51 0.00
N ALA A 242 8.66 1.54 1.32
CA ALA A 242 9.64 0.65 1.94
C ALA A 242 9.23 -0.83 1.85
N MET A 243 7.94 -1.14 2.06
CA MET A 243 7.40 -2.50 1.93
C MET A 243 7.49 -3.03 0.51
N LEU A 244 7.39 -2.18 -0.51
CA LEU A 244 7.59 -2.57 -1.90
C LEU A 244 9.03 -3.06 -2.16
N PHE A 245 10.04 -2.40 -1.59
CA PHE A 245 11.42 -2.91 -1.67
C PHE A 245 11.65 -4.14 -0.78
N ALA A 246 10.94 -4.25 0.35
CA ALA A 246 10.96 -5.48 1.16
C ALA A 246 10.38 -6.67 0.39
N ASN A 247 9.30 -6.46 -0.37
CA ASN A 247 8.72 -7.45 -1.28
C ASN A 247 9.71 -7.85 -2.38
N LEU A 248 10.44 -6.89 -2.97
CA LEU A 248 11.50 -7.19 -3.93
C LEU A 248 12.56 -8.13 -3.33
N ALA A 249 13.06 -7.83 -2.12
CA ALA A 249 14.03 -8.68 -1.42
C ALA A 249 13.47 -10.09 -1.15
N GLU A 250 12.21 -10.18 -0.75
CA GLU A 250 11.54 -11.43 -0.42
C GLU A 250 11.34 -12.30 -1.67
N LEU A 251 10.88 -11.71 -2.78
CA LEU A 251 10.71 -12.42 -4.05
C LEU A 251 12.04 -12.98 -4.56
N ILE A 252 13.14 -12.22 -4.47
CA ILE A 252 14.47 -12.73 -4.83
C ILE A 252 14.89 -13.89 -3.92
N SER A 253 14.68 -13.76 -2.62
CA SER A 253 15.01 -14.82 -1.66
C SER A 253 14.22 -16.12 -1.94
N LYS A 254 12.95 -16.01 -2.37
CA LYS A 254 12.12 -17.17 -2.74
C LYS A 254 12.55 -17.81 -4.08
N ARG A 255 13.12 -17.04 -5.01
CA ARG A 255 13.64 -17.57 -6.28
C ARG A 255 14.95 -18.34 -6.12
N ILE A 256 15.79 -17.98 -5.15
CA ILE A 256 17.06 -18.70 -4.88
C ILE A 256 16.81 -20.06 -4.22
N LYS A 257 15.71 -20.20 -3.46
CA LYS A 257 15.36 -21.43 -2.74
C LYS A 257 14.65 -22.50 -3.58
N ASN A 258 14.17 -22.14 -4.77
CA ASN A 258 13.42 -23.03 -5.68
C ASN A 258 14.24 -23.26 -6.96
#